data_AF-A0A063Y1W0-F1
#
_entry.id   AF-A0A063Y1W0-F1
#
_cell.length_a   1.000
_cell.length_b   1.000
_cell.length_c   1.000
_cell.angle_alpha   90.00
_cell.angle_beta   90.00
_cell.angle_gamma   90.00
#
_symmetry.space_group_name_H-M   'P 1'
#
loop_
_entity.id
_entity.type
_entity.pdbx_description
1 polymer ?
#
loop_
_entity_poly.entity_id
_entity_poly.type
_entity_poly.pdbx_seq_one_letter_code
_entity_poly.pdbx_strand_id
1 'polypeptide(L)'
;MHDPDITRRRTARLFQVSFWILLMTAFALYFSGYLERRDHPNRHLLQVDPQGPAEVVLQRNRSGHYLAPGQINGHAVIFLLDTGATTISVPERVAQQAGLQPGRPSRVTTASGVVEVYQTQLESVQLGNIRMHHVSAHINPHMPSDLVLLGMSFMKNLEMTQRDGTLTLRIP
;
A
#
# COMPACT_ATOMS: atom_id res chain seq x y z
N MET A 1 27.31 -44.70 39.12
CA MET A 1 25.89 -45.09 39.04
C MET A 1 25.15 -43.93 38.39
N HIS A 2 24.78 -44.03 37.11
CA HIS A 2 24.15 -42.94 36.35
C HIS A 2 22.64 -43.12 36.49
N ASP A 3 21.97 -42.18 37.16
CA ASP A 3 20.54 -42.27 37.47
C ASP A 3 19.67 -42.03 36.21
N PRO A 4 19.00 -43.07 35.67
CA PRO A 4 18.22 -42.97 34.44
C PRO A 4 17.00 -42.04 34.55
N ASP A 5 16.54 -41.71 35.76
CA ASP A 5 15.37 -40.86 35.97
C ASP A 5 15.65 -39.36 35.72
N ILE A 6 16.89 -38.90 35.93
CA ILE A 6 17.28 -37.51 35.66
C ILE A 6 17.30 -37.25 34.15
N THR A 7 17.82 -38.19 33.37
CA THR A 7 17.92 -38.10 31.91
C THR A 7 16.53 -38.08 31.27
N ARG A 8 15.60 -38.93 31.74
CA ARG A 8 14.20 -38.99 31.25
C ARG A 8 13.40 -37.71 31.56
N ARG A 9 13.59 -37.10 32.74
CA ARG A 9 12.92 -35.84 33.10
C ARG A 9 13.46 -34.64 32.32
N ARG A 10 14.76 -34.63 32.01
CA ARG A 10 15.38 -33.58 31.17
C ARG A 10 14.93 -33.66 29.72
N THR A 11 14.91 -34.86 29.12
CA THR A 11 14.42 -35.04 27.74
C THR A 11 12.95 -34.66 27.63
N ALA A 12 12.09 -35.07 28.57
CA ALA A 12 10.68 -34.70 28.58
C ALA A 12 10.44 -33.18 28.64
N ARG A 13 11.20 -32.44 29.49
CA ARG A 13 11.12 -30.97 29.52
C ARG A 13 11.61 -30.32 28.23
N LEU A 14 12.68 -30.84 27.63
CA LEU A 14 13.18 -30.36 26.34
C LEU A 14 12.15 -30.53 25.23
N PHE A 15 11.48 -31.70 25.16
CA PHE A 15 10.38 -31.93 24.22
C PHE A 15 9.21 -30.98 24.46
N GLN A 16 8.81 -30.77 25.72
CA GLN A 16 7.72 -29.86 26.06
C GLN A 16 8.03 -28.41 25.68
N VAL A 17 9.23 -27.90 25.99
CA VAL A 17 9.65 -26.55 25.61
C VAL A 17 9.73 -26.41 24.08
N SER A 18 10.31 -27.40 23.39
CA SER A 18 10.43 -27.38 21.92
C SER A 18 9.05 -27.39 21.26
N PHE A 19 8.11 -28.17 21.78
CA PHE A 19 6.72 -28.19 21.31
C PHE A 19 6.05 -26.83 21.45
N TRP A 20 6.18 -26.16 22.62
CA TRP A 20 5.60 -24.83 22.82
C TRP A 20 6.25 -23.76 21.94
N ILE A 21 7.57 -23.83 21.70
CA ILE A 21 8.26 -22.93 20.76
C ILE A 21 7.73 -23.14 19.34
N LEU A 22 7.68 -24.40 18.87
CA LEU A 22 7.15 -24.73 17.54
C LEU A 22 5.70 -24.29 17.38
N LEU A 23 4.86 -24.51 18.40
CA LEU A 23 3.47 -24.10 18.39
C LEU A 23 3.32 -22.58 18.32
N MET A 24 4.11 -21.82 19.09
CA MET A 24 4.10 -20.35 19.06
C MET A 24 4.61 -19.81 17.74
N THR A 25 5.67 -20.38 17.16
CA THR A 25 6.15 -19.99 15.83
C THR A 25 5.10 -20.28 14.76
N ALA A 26 4.48 -21.47 14.79
CA ALA A 26 3.40 -21.81 13.85
C ALA A 26 2.19 -20.88 14.00
N PHE A 27 1.80 -20.57 15.23
CA PHE A 27 0.71 -19.63 15.51
C PHE A 27 1.06 -18.21 15.06
N ALA A 28 2.29 -17.75 15.29
CA ALA A 28 2.76 -16.44 14.84
C ALA A 28 2.75 -16.34 13.30
N LEU A 29 3.20 -17.37 12.59
CA LEU A 29 3.16 -17.44 11.12
C LEU A 29 1.71 -17.51 10.58
N TYR A 30 0.83 -18.24 11.25
CA TYR A 30 -0.58 -18.32 10.89
C TYR A 30 -1.29 -16.98 11.09
N PHE A 31 -1.08 -16.35 12.25
CA PHE A 31 -1.72 -15.09 12.62
C PHE A 31 -1.17 -13.92 11.80
N SER A 32 0.14 -13.86 11.53
CA SER A 32 0.73 -12.82 10.67
C SER A 32 0.12 -12.84 9.27
N GLY A 33 -0.02 -14.02 8.65
CA GLY A 33 -0.67 -14.18 7.35
C GLY A 33 -2.18 -13.89 7.36
N TYR A 34 -2.84 -13.89 8.53
CA TYR A 34 -4.24 -13.52 8.68
C TYR A 34 -4.43 -12.00 8.82
N LEU A 35 -3.53 -11.30 9.52
CA LEU A 35 -3.58 -9.84 9.61
C LEU A 35 -3.29 -9.18 8.27
N GLU A 36 -2.28 -9.66 7.54
CA GLU A 36 -1.82 -9.01 6.31
C GLU A 36 -2.89 -9.00 5.19
N ARG A 37 -3.74 -10.05 5.14
CA ARG A 37 -4.88 -10.10 4.22
C ARG A 37 -5.94 -9.05 4.51
N ARG A 38 -6.09 -8.62 5.76
CA ARG A 38 -7.10 -7.64 6.17
C ARG A 38 -6.63 -6.20 5.96
N ASP A 39 -5.31 -5.96 5.94
CA ASP A 39 -4.75 -4.62 5.72
C ASP A 39 -4.63 -4.27 4.23
N HIS A 40 -4.55 -5.28 3.36
CA HIS A 40 -4.47 -5.12 1.90
C HIS A 40 -5.59 -5.86 1.15
N PRO A 41 -6.87 -5.44 1.28
CA PRO A 41 -7.99 -6.14 0.66
C PRO A 41 -8.03 -6.02 -0.88
N ASN A 42 -7.30 -5.06 -1.45
CA ASN A 42 -7.33 -4.74 -2.89
C ASN A 42 -6.19 -5.39 -3.71
N ARG A 43 -5.50 -6.41 -3.18
CA ARG A 43 -4.40 -7.10 -3.89
C ARG A 43 -4.83 -7.77 -5.20
N HIS A 44 -6.11 -8.08 -5.34
CA HIS A 44 -6.69 -8.65 -6.56
C HIS A 44 -6.53 -7.73 -7.78
N LEU A 45 -6.37 -6.41 -7.57
CA LEU A 45 -6.12 -5.43 -8.64
C LEU A 45 -4.74 -5.56 -9.29
N LEU A 46 -3.89 -6.49 -8.84
CA LEU A 46 -2.67 -6.85 -9.57
C LEU A 46 -2.96 -7.73 -10.79
N GLN A 47 -4.13 -8.38 -10.84
CA GLN A 47 -4.54 -9.32 -11.89
C GLN A 47 -5.70 -8.74 -12.71
N VAL A 48 -5.56 -7.50 -13.15
CA VAL A 48 -6.65 -6.84 -13.89
C VAL A 48 -6.78 -7.45 -15.29
N ASP A 49 -8.01 -7.74 -15.70
CA ASP A 49 -8.33 -8.10 -17.07
C ASP A 49 -8.24 -6.84 -17.96
N PRO A 50 -7.26 -6.75 -18.89
CA PRO A 50 -7.08 -5.58 -19.74
C PRO A 50 -8.27 -5.30 -20.67
N GLN A 51 -9.17 -6.28 -20.86
CA GLN A 51 -10.40 -6.13 -21.66
C GLN A 51 -11.62 -5.77 -20.81
N GLY A 52 -11.46 -5.68 -19.49
CA GLY A 52 -12.53 -5.29 -18.58
C GLY A 52 -12.89 -3.80 -18.66
N PRO A 53 -14.01 -3.39 -18.04
CA PRO A 53 -14.40 -1.99 -17.97
C PRO A 53 -13.32 -1.15 -17.27
N ALA A 54 -13.22 0.14 -17.62
CA ALA A 54 -12.37 1.13 -16.96
C ALA A 54 -12.96 1.54 -15.60
N GLU A 55 -13.16 0.54 -14.75
CA GLU A 55 -13.74 0.63 -13.41
C GLU A 55 -12.80 -0.07 -12.42
N VAL A 56 -12.72 0.48 -11.21
CA VAL A 56 -12.02 -0.12 -10.08
C VAL A 56 -12.89 -0.07 -8.86
N VAL A 57 -13.06 -1.22 -8.22
CA VAL A 57 -13.79 -1.36 -6.97
C VAL A 57 -12.78 -1.59 -5.85
N LEU A 58 -12.75 -0.67 -4.89
CA LEU A 58 -11.82 -0.67 -3.76
C LEU A 58 -12.57 -0.98 -2.48
N GLN A 59 -12.06 -1.94 -1.73
CA GLN A 59 -12.50 -2.22 -0.36
C GLN A 59 -11.65 -1.41 0.63
N ARG A 60 -12.32 -0.86 1.63
CA ARG A 60 -11.68 -0.17 2.74
C ARG A 60 -10.93 -1.18 3.63
N ASN A 61 -9.72 -0.85 4.03
CA ASN A 61 -8.97 -1.66 5.00
C ASN A 61 -9.46 -1.41 6.45
N ARG A 62 -8.87 -2.12 7.41
CA ARG A 62 -9.25 -2.02 8.83
C ARG A 62 -9.02 -0.63 9.42
N SER A 63 -8.00 0.07 8.95
CA SER A 63 -7.66 1.42 9.38
C SER A 63 -8.59 2.49 8.78
N GLY A 64 -9.52 2.09 7.92
CA GLY A 64 -10.49 3.00 7.31
C GLY A 64 -10.02 3.62 5.99
N HIS A 65 -8.88 3.18 5.46
CA HIS A 65 -8.26 3.71 4.26
C HIS A 65 -8.46 2.81 3.04
N TYR A 66 -8.39 3.40 1.85
CA TYR A 66 -8.36 2.64 0.59
C TYR A 66 -6.91 2.55 0.13
N LEU A 67 -6.30 1.38 0.34
CA LEU A 67 -4.98 1.06 -0.18
C LEU A 67 -5.13 0.19 -1.42
N ALA A 68 -4.49 0.56 -2.52
CA ALA A 68 -4.60 -0.18 -3.77
C ALA A 68 -3.25 -0.28 -4.47
N PRO A 69 -2.87 -1.46 -4.98
CA PRO A 69 -1.72 -1.56 -5.85
C PRO A 69 -2.00 -0.85 -7.18
N GLY A 70 -0.95 -0.30 -7.78
CA GLY A 70 -1.02 0.32 -9.10
C GLY A 70 0.37 0.57 -9.66
N GLN A 71 0.45 1.42 -10.68
CA GLN A 71 1.71 1.72 -11.36
C GLN A 71 1.87 3.21 -11.64
N ILE A 72 3.11 3.70 -11.55
CA ILE A 72 3.53 5.01 -12.04
C ILE A 72 4.65 4.79 -13.04
N ASN A 73 4.48 5.24 -14.28
CA ASN A 73 5.45 5.03 -15.36
C ASN A 73 5.86 3.55 -15.51
N GLY A 74 4.93 2.62 -15.28
CA GLY A 74 5.19 1.18 -15.28
C GLY A 74 5.85 0.62 -14.01
N HIS A 75 6.30 1.47 -13.08
CA HIS A 75 6.84 1.07 -11.78
C HIS A 75 5.71 0.75 -10.80
N ALA A 76 5.77 -0.43 -10.17
CA ALA A 76 4.76 -0.87 -9.21
C ALA A 76 4.79 -0.04 -7.93
N VAL A 77 3.63 0.44 -7.49
CA VAL A 77 3.47 1.25 -6.27
C VAL A 77 2.22 0.82 -5.50
N ILE A 78 2.12 1.25 -4.24
CA ILE A 78 0.90 1.15 -3.46
C ILE A 78 0.37 2.57 -3.27
N PHE A 79 -0.85 2.78 -3.74
CA PHE A 79 -1.59 4.03 -3.55
C PHE A 79 -2.37 4.00 -2.25
N LEU A 80 -2.31 5.11 -1.53
CA LEU A 80 -3.29 5.50 -0.53
C LEU A 80 -4.17 6.58 -1.14
N LEU A 81 -5.47 6.29 -1.28
CA LEU A 81 -6.40 7.30 -1.81
C LEU A 81 -6.63 8.39 -0.77
N ASP A 82 -6.39 9.62 -1.18
CA ASP A 82 -6.53 10.80 -0.34
C ASP A 82 -7.27 11.91 -1.10
N THR A 83 -8.58 12.03 -0.85
CA THR A 83 -9.42 13.08 -1.46
C THR A 83 -9.09 14.48 -0.95
N GLY A 84 -8.33 14.61 0.14
CA GLY A 84 -7.85 15.88 0.66
C GLY A 84 -6.61 16.41 -0.06
N ALA A 85 -5.91 15.56 -0.82
CA ALA A 85 -4.71 15.94 -1.56
C ALA A 85 -5.07 16.53 -2.93
N THR A 86 -4.60 17.74 -3.24
CA THR A 86 -4.85 18.39 -4.54
C THR A 86 -4.15 17.69 -5.71
N THR A 87 -2.96 17.14 -5.48
CA THR A 87 -2.16 16.43 -6.50
C THR A 87 -1.63 15.12 -5.92
N ILE A 88 -1.17 14.22 -6.79
CA ILE A 88 -0.47 13.01 -6.35
C ILE A 88 0.82 13.40 -5.62
N SER A 89 1.04 12.83 -4.44
CA SER A 89 2.27 13.01 -3.66
C SER A 89 3.09 11.72 -3.69
N VAL A 90 4.26 11.77 -4.30
CA VAL A 90 5.16 10.62 -4.47
C VAL A 90 6.34 10.76 -3.49
N PRO A 91 6.59 9.79 -2.61
CA PRO A 91 7.79 9.79 -1.77
C PRO A 91 9.06 9.83 -2.62
N GLU A 92 10.09 10.55 -2.18
CA GLU A 92 11.35 10.70 -2.92
C GLU A 92 11.97 9.36 -3.33
N ARG A 93 11.96 8.37 -2.42
CA ARG A 93 12.49 7.03 -2.70
C ARG A 93 11.76 6.35 -3.86
N VAL A 94 10.43 6.47 -3.90
CA VAL A 94 9.59 5.91 -4.98
C VAL A 94 9.80 6.69 -6.28
N ALA A 95 9.93 8.02 -6.19
CA ALA A 95 10.17 8.88 -7.34
C ALA A 95 11.46 8.49 -8.07
N GLN A 96 12.55 8.24 -7.32
CA GLN A 96 13.81 7.75 -7.88
C GLN A 96 13.65 6.39 -8.57
N GLN A 97 12.92 5.46 -7.96
CA GLN A 97 12.68 4.12 -8.52
C GLN A 97 11.80 4.14 -9.77
N ALA A 98 10.87 5.10 -9.85
CA ALA A 98 9.99 5.33 -10.99
C ALA A 98 10.60 6.27 -12.06
N GLY A 99 11.86 6.70 -11.89
CA GLY A 99 12.56 7.56 -12.84
C GLY A 99 12.02 8.99 -12.92
N LEU A 100 11.29 9.45 -11.90
CA LEU A 100 10.73 10.80 -11.87
C LEU A 100 11.81 11.84 -11.60
N GLN A 101 11.74 12.95 -12.32
CA GLN A 101 12.66 14.07 -12.15
C GLN A 101 12.02 15.15 -11.28
N PRO A 102 12.76 15.72 -10.29
CA PRO A 102 12.31 16.87 -9.54
C PRO A 102 12.34 18.11 -10.42
N GLY A 103 11.19 18.79 -10.49
CA GLY A 103 11.05 20.09 -11.13
C GLY A 103 11.21 21.23 -10.13
N ARG A 104 10.41 22.27 -10.30
CA ARG A 104 10.47 23.47 -9.46
C ARG A 104 10.08 23.16 -8.01
N PRO A 105 10.78 23.72 -7.01
CA PRO A 105 10.35 23.63 -5.62
C PRO A 105 9.01 24.34 -5.43
N SER A 106 8.18 23.79 -4.56
CA SER A 106 6.87 24.29 -4.17
C SER A 106 6.64 23.96 -2.69
N ARG A 107 5.66 24.62 -2.08
CA ARG A 107 5.23 24.30 -0.71
C ARG A 107 3.83 23.71 -0.71
N VAL A 108 3.62 22.68 0.11
CA VAL A 108 2.30 22.07 0.32
C VAL A 108 2.00 22.00 1.80
N THR A 109 0.74 22.21 2.14
CA THR A 109 0.23 22.06 3.51
C THR A 109 -0.13 20.61 3.74
N THR A 110 0.47 20.01 4.77
CA THR A 110 0.17 18.65 5.24
C THR A 110 -0.37 18.70 6.67
N ALA A 111 -0.80 17.55 7.19
CA ALA A 111 -1.21 17.44 8.59
C ALA A 111 -0.08 17.79 9.58
N SER A 112 1.18 17.61 9.18
CA SER A 112 2.37 17.91 9.99
C SER A 112 2.89 19.34 9.79
N GLY A 113 2.21 20.15 8.97
CA GLY A 113 2.61 21.52 8.64
C GLY A 113 2.99 21.70 7.17
N VAL A 114 3.60 22.84 6.86
CA VAL A 114 4.02 23.18 5.50
C VAL A 114 5.39 22.57 5.22
N VAL A 115 5.49 21.83 4.12
CA VAL A 115 6.74 21.18 3.69
C VAL A 115 7.12 21.61 2.27
N GLU A 116 8.42 21.60 1.98
CA GLU A 116 8.92 21.76 0.61
C GLU A 116 8.78 20.44 -0.17
N VAL A 117 8.34 20.56 -1.42
CA VAL A 117 8.16 19.47 -2.38
C VAL A 117 8.63 19.92 -3.76
N TYR A 118 8.88 18.98 -4.67
CA TYR A 118 9.31 19.29 -6.03
C TYR A 118 8.22 18.90 -7.03
N GLN A 119 7.79 19.83 -7.86
CA GLN A 119 6.78 19.55 -8.88
C GLN A 119 7.28 18.50 -9.87
N THR A 120 6.41 17.60 -10.32
CA THR A 120 6.74 16.62 -11.36
C THR A 120 5.49 16.27 -12.19
N GLN A 121 5.69 15.55 -13.28
CA GLN A 121 4.61 15.05 -14.12
C GLN A 121 4.79 13.55 -14.32
N LEU A 122 3.73 12.79 -14.08
CA LEU A 122 3.70 11.36 -14.27
C LEU A 122 3.29 11.08 -15.72
N GLU A 123 4.12 10.35 -16.47
CA GLU A 123 3.85 9.98 -17.85
C GLU A 123 2.62 9.06 -17.92
N SER A 124 2.52 8.14 -16.96
CA SER A 124 1.33 7.33 -16.76
C SER A 124 1.08 7.00 -15.29
N VAL A 125 -0.20 6.95 -14.93
CA VAL A 125 -0.69 6.45 -13.64
C VAL A 125 -1.73 5.39 -13.95
N GLN A 126 -1.54 4.19 -13.40
CA GLN A 126 -2.48 3.08 -13.55
C GLN A 126 -2.99 2.64 -12.18
N LEU A 127 -4.31 2.59 -12.04
CA LEU A 127 -5.01 1.97 -10.93
C LEU A 127 -6.02 0.99 -11.52
N GLY A 128 -5.81 -0.30 -11.32
CA GLY A 128 -6.62 -1.32 -11.98
C GLY A 128 -6.65 -1.14 -13.51
N ASN A 129 -7.86 -1.07 -14.07
CA ASN A 129 -8.09 -0.82 -15.51
C ASN A 129 -8.08 0.67 -15.89
N ILE A 130 -8.02 1.57 -14.91
CA ILE A 130 -7.98 3.01 -15.16
C ILE A 130 -6.53 3.41 -15.38
N ARG A 131 -6.23 3.91 -16.56
CA ARG A 131 -4.95 4.51 -16.91
C ARG A 131 -5.13 5.97 -17.30
N MET A 132 -4.33 6.85 -16.71
CA MET A 132 -4.25 8.25 -17.09
C MET A 132 -2.82 8.61 -17.47
N HIS A 133 -2.69 9.62 -18.33
CA HIS A 133 -1.40 10.12 -18.81
C HIS A 133 -1.21 11.57 -18.41
N HIS A 134 0.05 12.01 -18.33
CA HIS A 134 0.43 13.41 -18.07
C HIS A 134 -0.16 13.98 -16.77
N VAL A 135 -0.21 13.16 -15.71
CA VAL A 135 -0.86 13.52 -14.44
C VAL A 135 0.08 14.39 -13.60
N SER A 136 -0.40 15.55 -13.15
CA SER A 136 0.37 16.42 -12.25
C SER A 136 0.59 15.77 -10.88
N ALA A 137 1.82 15.84 -10.40
CA ALA A 137 2.23 15.30 -9.11
C ALA A 137 3.32 16.16 -8.48
N HIS A 138 3.72 15.80 -7.26
CA HIS A 138 4.92 16.33 -6.64
C HIS A 138 5.69 15.23 -5.92
N ILE A 139 7.00 15.40 -5.85
CA ILE A 139 7.92 14.57 -5.08
C ILE A 139 8.03 15.16 -3.67
N ASN A 140 7.80 14.32 -2.65
CA ASN A 140 7.84 14.71 -1.25
C ASN A 140 9.00 14.00 -0.53
N PRO A 141 10.10 14.72 -0.23
CA PRO A 141 11.24 14.18 0.54
C PRO A 141 10.90 13.89 2.00
N HIS A 142 9.81 14.46 2.53
CA HIS A 142 9.44 14.39 3.94
C HIS A 142 8.44 13.25 4.22
N MET A 143 8.13 12.40 3.23
CA MET A 143 7.26 11.24 3.44
C MET A 143 8.03 10.07 4.04
N PRO A 144 7.64 9.57 5.22
CA PRO A 144 8.35 8.47 5.89
C PRO A 144 8.01 7.09 5.30
N SER A 145 6.92 6.97 4.56
CA SER A 145 6.45 5.72 3.97
C SER A 145 6.61 5.71 2.46
N ASP A 146 6.63 4.51 1.89
CA ASP A 146 6.66 4.28 0.44
C ASP A 146 5.28 4.33 -0.24
N LEU A 147 4.25 4.70 0.51
CA LEU A 147 2.90 4.88 -0.02
C LEU A 147 2.81 6.16 -0.83
N VAL A 148 2.27 6.05 -2.03
CA VAL A 148 1.95 7.22 -2.86
C VAL A 148 0.56 7.72 -2.49
N LEU A 149 0.41 9.01 -2.18
CA LEU A 149 -0.92 9.59 -1.99
C LEU A 149 -1.55 9.89 -3.35
N LEU A 150 -2.67 9.23 -3.64
CA LEU A 150 -3.42 9.44 -4.86
C LEU A 150 -4.45 10.56 -4.64
N GLY A 151 -4.14 11.74 -5.17
CA GLY A 151 -4.92 12.96 -5.00
C GLY A 151 -5.86 13.30 -6.15
N MET A 152 -6.45 14.48 -6.07
CA MET A 152 -7.46 14.99 -7.00
C MET A 152 -6.96 15.24 -8.41
N SER A 153 -5.65 15.39 -8.66
CA SER A 153 -5.11 15.47 -10.02
C SER A 153 -5.40 14.21 -10.85
N PHE A 154 -5.64 13.08 -10.20
CA PHE A 154 -6.14 11.85 -10.81
C PHE A 154 -7.66 11.71 -10.62
N MET A 155 -8.15 11.83 -9.38
CA MET A 155 -9.54 11.48 -9.05
C MET A 155 -10.59 12.43 -9.63
N LYS A 156 -10.25 13.69 -9.95
CA LYS A 156 -11.22 14.66 -10.50
C LYS A 156 -11.84 14.25 -11.84
N ASN A 157 -11.16 13.36 -12.58
CA ASN A 157 -11.63 12.88 -13.89
C ASN A 157 -12.41 11.57 -13.78
N LEU A 158 -12.75 11.13 -12.57
CA LEU A 158 -13.44 9.88 -12.30
C LEU A 158 -14.77 10.16 -11.61
N GLU A 159 -15.76 9.35 -11.93
CA GLU A 159 -16.94 9.24 -11.10
C GLU A 159 -16.61 8.37 -9.90
N MET A 160 -17.01 8.85 -8.72
CA MET A 160 -16.72 8.21 -7.45
C MET A 160 -18.03 7.89 -6.73
N THR A 161 -18.27 6.61 -6.46
CA THR A 161 -19.42 6.14 -5.67
C THR A 161 -18.92 5.38 -4.46
N GLN A 162 -19.28 5.84 -3.26
CA GLN A 162 -18.92 5.17 -2.00
C GLN A 162 -20.16 4.57 -1.34
N ARG A 163 -20.13 3.26 -1.07
CA ARG A 163 -21.22 2.55 -0.41
C ARG A 163 -20.69 1.37 0.41
N ASP A 164 -21.16 1.21 1.65
CA ASP A 164 -20.89 0.05 2.50
C ASP A 164 -19.40 -0.32 2.62
N GLY A 165 -18.53 0.68 2.79
CA GLY A 165 -17.08 0.47 2.89
C GLY A 165 -16.39 0.18 1.55
N THR A 166 -17.13 0.18 0.45
CA THR A 166 -16.62 0.03 -0.92
C THR A 166 -16.58 1.38 -1.62
N LEU A 167 -15.54 1.60 -2.42
CA LEU A 167 -15.36 2.78 -3.26
C LEU A 167 -15.20 2.33 -4.70
N THR A 168 -16.16 2.70 -5.54
CA THR A 168 -16.11 2.46 -6.99
C THR A 168 -15.61 3.73 -7.68
N LEU A 169 -14.60 3.56 -8.51
CA LEU A 169 -14.06 4.58 -9.40
C LEU A 169 -14.29 4.14 -10.84
N ARG A 170 -14.84 5.01 -11.68
CA ARG A 170 -14.99 4.74 -13.11
C ARG A 170 -14.75 5.99 -13.95
N ILE A 171 -14.30 5.79 -15.18
CA ILE A 171 -14.27 6.88 -16.17
C ILE A 171 -15.72 7.23 -16.54
N PRO A 172 -16.11 8.52 -16.55
CA PRO A 172 -17.44 8.97 -16.97
C PRO A 172 -17.82 8.54 -18.40
#